data_AF-A0A496ANF4-F1
#
_entry.id   AF-A0A496ANF4-F1
#
_cell.length_a   1.000
_cell.length_b   1.000
_cell.length_c   1.000
_cell.angle_alpha   90.00
_cell.angle_beta   90.00
_cell.angle_gamma   90.00
#
_symmetry.space_group_name_H-M   'P 1'
#
loop_
_entity.id
_entity.type
_entity.pdbx_description
1 polymer ?
#
loop_
_entity_poly.entity_id
_entity_poly.type
_entity_poly.pdbx_seq_one_letter_code
_entity_poly.pdbx_strand_id
1 'polypeptide(L)'
;MMRYITIKVFLLTLTFFIQYGETFQCGVPQLKKHIGTQIIPDVPSAPAHPAAPELQIGSQRTFFAIDFAKKQQYTINTTLRGSGPHCYIYVEDSEWRRNVSPLTVQTIQNAFDFSTPADPRRGIYQILTEDLGTLPDIDRNQKVILLLLNIRDVGNTHSTVGYFMPIDQRRGILQHPTLGPLHSNVGEILYIDARDELVNNFQMQAVIAHELQHIIHWKHSPKEETWIDEGCANYAAFRCGYDIYQHVKAFQEAPNTSLIDWTQTTQTNILAHYGAAFIFMMYLHDHYGGLETISDLVKNPLDGISGITNTLEARGMSSTFSNVFSDWKVANYLTTWRLLGSIGRQYRYITFKPIISPQFIHNSYPVNRRNETLANFAAHAIDCKVASTDQTGLNLSFITQRNTKIDIKVAYLRDSGEISVQSLPFRTTDGTATLDLPTFGSTVKRAILIPSLQVENPSFAQQSITYNYNVFEGGLGTYSTVILPNPVHPNYWEIIAVPDEPTGIVSLTVTLTYQNRNLIEDKPMVSIQNDDKTRYRYAFHLNQEIDTEAVEWSIQRGDTIIDEGFINKTTNGK
;
A
#
# COMPACT_ATOMS: atom_id res chain seq x y z
N MET A 1 5.73 54.44 -28.22
CA MET A 1 5.32 53.04 -28.40
C MET A 1 5.95 52.23 -27.27
N MET A 2 5.12 51.46 -26.53
CA MET A 2 5.40 50.58 -25.38
C MET A 2 6.01 51.16 -24.09
N ARG A 3 5.15 51.32 -23.07
CA ARG A 3 5.50 51.37 -21.65
C ARG A 3 5.66 49.93 -21.14
N TYR A 4 6.80 49.60 -20.55
CA TYR A 4 7.00 48.34 -19.84
C TYR A 4 6.40 48.45 -18.44
N ILE A 5 5.40 47.61 -18.15
CA ILE A 5 4.86 47.41 -16.80
C ILE A 5 5.71 46.32 -16.15
N THR A 6 6.49 46.68 -15.15
CA THR A 6 7.22 45.73 -14.31
C THR A 6 6.24 45.07 -13.34
N ILE A 7 5.75 43.88 -13.66
CA ILE A 7 4.95 43.06 -12.73
C ILE A 7 5.93 42.48 -11.71
N LYS A 8 5.93 43.02 -10.48
CA LYS A 8 6.57 42.36 -9.34
C LYS A 8 5.70 41.19 -8.91
N VAL A 9 6.08 39.98 -9.31
CA VAL A 9 5.53 38.74 -8.76
C VAL A 9 6.03 38.61 -7.33
N PHE A 10 5.16 38.87 -6.35
CA PHE A 10 5.40 38.47 -4.97
C PHE A 10 5.30 36.95 -4.92
N LEU A 11 6.44 36.27 -4.83
CA LEU A 11 6.51 34.85 -4.53
C LEU A 11 6.10 34.69 -3.05
N LEU A 12 4.81 34.44 -2.81
CA LEU A 12 4.33 34.04 -1.50
C LEU A 12 4.87 32.63 -1.26
N THR A 13 6.02 32.53 -0.60
CA THR A 13 6.50 31.26 -0.07
C THR A 13 5.47 30.80 0.96
N LEU A 14 4.60 29.86 0.57
CA LEU A 14 3.84 29.06 1.51
C LEU A 14 4.87 28.27 2.32
N THR A 15 5.26 28.81 3.47
CA THR A 15 5.94 28.03 4.50
C THR A 15 4.94 26.98 4.97
N PHE A 16 5.05 25.78 4.40
CA PHE A 16 4.52 24.58 5.04
C PHE A 16 5.24 24.48 6.39
N PHE A 17 4.53 24.80 7.47
CA PHE A 17 4.98 24.40 8.79
C PHE A 17 5.06 22.88 8.78
N ILE A 18 6.28 22.34 8.86
CA ILE A 18 6.48 20.96 9.27
C ILE A 18 6.06 20.92 10.73
N GLN A 19 4.80 20.59 10.96
CA GLN A 19 4.30 20.31 12.29
C GLN A 19 4.84 18.93 12.67
N TYR A 20 5.92 18.92 13.45
CA TYR A 20 6.30 17.75 14.25
C TYR A 20 5.22 17.60 15.34
N GLY A 21 4.08 17.04 14.95
CA GLY A 21 2.99 16.66 15.84
C GLY A 21 2.98 15.15 16.02
N GLU A 22 2.44 14.70 17.15
CA GLU A 22 2.20 13.28 17.41
C GLU A 22 1.34 12.63 16.31
N THR A 23 1.45 11.30 16.19
CA THR A 23 0.85 10.54 15.09
C THR A 23 -0.67 10.38 15.25
N PHE A 24 -1.44 10.74 14.22
CA PHE A 24 -2.90 10.58 14.16
C PHE A 24 -3.28 9.10 14.04
N GLN A 25 -4.00 8.54 15.02
CA GLN A 25 -4.47 7.15 14.93
C GLN A 25 -5.94 7.04 15.32
N CYS A 26 -6.77 6.53 14.41
CA CYS A 26 -8.12 6.09 14.74
C CYS A 26 -8.05 4.94 15.76
N GLY A 27 -8.95 4.94 16.74
CA GLY A 27 -9.05 3.89 17.75
C GLY A 27 -9.80 2.65 17.26
N VAL A 28 -10.60 2.74 16.18
CA VAL A 28 -11.40 1.63 15.64
C VAL A 28 -10.57 0.38 15.31
N PRO A 29 -9.38 0.46 14.67
CA PRO A 29 -8.56 -0.72 14.42
C PRO A 29 -8.11 -1.42 15.71
N GLN A 30 -7.77 -0.63 16.74
CA GLN A 30 -7.38 -1.18 18.04
C GLN A 30 -8.57 -1.86 18.72
N LEU A 31 -9.77 -1.27 18.62
CA LEU A 31 -11.01 -1.86 19.11
C LEU A 31 -11.31 -3.17 18.38
N LYS A 32 -11.24 -3.23 17.04
CA LYS A 32 -11.43 -4.46 16.26
C LYS A 32 -10.47 -5.58 16.70
N LYS A 33 -9.19 -5.25 16.93
CA LYS A 33 -8.18 -6.21 17.38
C LYS A 33 -8.45 -6.79 18.77
N HIS A 34 -8.99 -5.99 19.68
CA HIS A 34 -9.13 -6.35 21.11
C HIS A 34 -10.54 -6.73 21.55
N ILE A 35 -11.58 -6.18 20.91
CA ILE A 35 -13.01 -6.47 21.12
C ILE A 35 -13.46 -7.62 20.18
N GLY A 36 -12.73 -7.86 19.08
CA GLY A 36 -13.08 -8.82 18.06
C GLY A 36 -14.29 -8.40 17.22
N THR A 37 -14.41 -8.96 16.02
CA THR A 37 -15.62 -8.87 15.17
C THR A 37 -16.72 -9.81 15.63
N GLN A 38 -16.60 -10.37 16.85
CA GLN A 38 -17.48 -11.41 17.32
C GLN A 38 -18.91 -10.92 17.24
N ILE A 39 -19.67 -11.68 16.45
CA ILE A 39 -21.11 -11.62 16.30
C ILE A 39 -21.67 -11.53 17.72
N ILE A 40 -21.94 -10.32 18.17
CA ILE A 40 -22.78 -10.14 19.34
C ILE A 40 -24.14 -10.59 18.79
N PRO A 41 -24.69 -11.72 19.27
CA PRO A 41 -25.94 -12.27 18.75
C PRO A 41 -27.02 -11.18 18.77
N ASP A 42 -28.08 -11.38 17.99
CA ASP A 42 -29.33 -10.61 18.12
C ASP A 42 -29.91 -10.83 19.52
N VAL A 43 -29.33 -10.18 20.51
CA VAL A 43 -29.94 -10.01 21.82
C VAL A 43 -31.10 -9.07 21.54
N PRO A 44 -32.35 -9.47 21.85
CA PRO A 44 -33.51 -8.63 21.62
C PRO A 44 -33.26 -7.26 22.22
N SER A 45 -33.23 -6.22 21.39
CA SER A 45 -33.13 -4.85 21.89
C SER A 45 -34.29 -4.64 22.86
N ALA A 46 -34.00 -4.16 24.07
CA ALA A 46 -35.05 -3.72 24.98
C ALA A 46 -36.03 -2.79 24.23
N PRO A 47 -37.34 -2.79 24.59
CA PRO A 47 -38.36 -2.07 23.84
C PRO A 47 -37.98 -0.61 23.58
N ALA A 48 -38.27 -0.15 22.37
CA ALA A 48 -37.92 1.20 21.93
C ALA A 48 -38.51 2.26 22.89
N HIS A 49 -37.68 3.21 23.31
CA HIS A 49 -38.16 4.39 24.02
C HIS A 49 -38.86 5.35 23.02
N PRO A 50 -39.88 6.11 23.46
CA PRO A 50 -40.38 7.25 22.68
C PRO A 50 -39.24 8.25 22.41
N ALA A 51 -39.36 9.03 21.33
CA ALA A 51 -38.39 10.06 20.97
C ALA A 51 -38.10 10.95 22.19
N ALA A 52 -36.82 11.03 22.59
CA ALA A 52 -36.43 11.83 23.75
C ALA A 52 -36.70 13.32 23.47
N PRO A 53 -37.21 14.09 24.44
CA PRO A 53 -37.34 15.53 24.31
C PRO A 53 -35.97 16.19 24.05
N GLU A 54 -35.96 17.32 23.34
CA GLU A 54 -34.73 18.06 23.03
C GLU A 54 -33.99 18.46 24.32
N LEU A 55 -32.70 18.14 24.39
CA LEU A 55 -31.88 18.36 25.57
C LEU A 55 -31.44 19.82 25.64
N GLN A 56 -31.44 20.38 26.85
CA GLN A 56 -31.08 21.76 27.08
C GLN A 56 -29.57 21.90 27.28
N ILE A 57 -28.96 22.95 26.73
CA ILE A 57 -27.55 23.26 27.01
C ILE A 57 -27.34 23.36 28.53
N GLY A 58 -26.30 22.70 29.04
CA GLY A 58 -26.04 22.53 30.47
C GLY A 58 -26.54 21.21 31.05
N SER A 59 -27.33 20.41 30.32
CA SER A 59 -27.68 19.05 30.74
C SER A 59 -26.43 18.20 30.95
N GLN A 60 -26.34 17.56 32.11
CA GLN A 60 -25.24 16.68 32.47
C GLN A 60 -25.56 15.23 32.10
N ARG A 61 -24.54 14.50 31.65
CA ARG A 61 -24.61 13.07 31.37
C ARG A 61 -23.28 12.42 31.68
N THR A 62 -23.34 11.27 32.37
CA THR A 62 -22.19 10.38 32.52
C THR A 62 -22.15 9.44 31.33
N PHE A 63 -21.00 9.36 30.66
CA PHE A 63 -20.76 8.40 29.58
C PHE A 63 -19.76 7.35 30.01
N PHE A 64 -19.84 6.17 29.40
CA PHE A 64 -18.77 5.20 29.41
C PHE A 64 -17.80 5.43 28.24
N ALA A 65 -16.50 5.29 28.46
CA ALA A 65 -15.44 5.43 27.45
C ALA A 65 -14.36 4.34 27.64
N ILE A 66 -13.48 4.14 26.67
CA ILE A 66 -12.42 3.11 26.73
C ILE A 66 -11.07 3.72 27.03
N ASP A 67 -10.39 3.14 28.01
CA ASP A 67 -8.98 3.39 28.30
C ASP A 67 -8.14 2.43 27.44
N PHE A 68 -7.54 2.94 26.37
CA PHE A 68 -6.74 2.14 25.43
C PHE A 68 -5.46 1.61 26.07
N ALA A 69 -4.91 2.33 27.06
CA ALA A 69 -3.72 1.88 27.78
C ALA A 69 -4.03 0.68 28.69
N LYS A 70 -5.13 0.75 29.44
CA LYS A 70 -5.53 -0.30 30.40
C LYS A 70 -6.45 -1.35 29.82
N LYS A 71 -6.97 -1.14 28.60
CA LYS A 71 -7.91 -2.03 27.90
C LYS A 71 -9.16 -2.31 28.75
N GLN A 72 -9.75 -1.25 29.31
CA GLN A 72 -10.94 -1.34 30.14
C GLN A 72 -11.84 -0.11 29.97
N GLN A 73 -13.12 -0.27 30.30
CA GLN A 73 -14.05 0.84 30.29
C GLN A 73 -13.92 1.69 31.55
N TYR A 74 -14.17 2.99 31.42
CA TYR A 74 -14.27 3.94 32.53
C TYR A 74 -15.45 4.89 32.31
N THR A 75 -15.84 5.62 33.35
CA THR A 75 -16.88 6.64 33.25
C THR A 75 -16.30 8.04 33.23
N ILE A 76 -16.97 8.94 32.50
CA ILE A 76 -16.67 10.37 32.44
C ILE A 76 -17.93 11.18 32.70
N ASN A 77 -17.77 12.26 33.45
CA ASN A 77 -18.83 13.24 33.65
C ASN A 77 -18.71 14.33 32.60
N THR A 78 -19.82 14.59 31.91
CA THR A 78 -19.85 15.54 30.81
C THR A 78 -21.05 16.45 30.90
N THR A 79 -20.94 17.61 30.27
CA THR A 79 -22.01 18.59 30.14
C THR A 79 -22.28 18.87 28.66
N LEU A 80 -23.55 18.96 28.26
CA LEU A 80 -23.95 19.40 26.93
C LEU A 80 -23.59 20.88 26.75
N ARG A 81 -22.66 21.19 25.84
CA ARG A 81 -22.17 22.55 25.58
C ARG A 81 -22.65 23.14 24.27
N GLY A 82 -23.08 22.32 23.31
CA GLY A 82 -23.61 22.74 22.03
C GLY A 82 -24.73 21.84 21.53
N SER A 83 -25.66 22.40 20.76
CA SER A 83 -26.74 21.68 20.10
C SER A 83 -26.96 22.31 18.73
N GLY A 84 -26.87 21.47 17.69
CA GLY A 84 -27.10 21.86 16.30
C GLY A 84 -28.17 20.97 15.65
N PRO A 85 -28.57 21.23 14.40
CA PRO A 85 -29.61 20.47 13.70
C PRO A 85 -29.43 18.95 13.71
N HIS A 86 -28.20 18.44 13.61
CA HIS A 86 -27.93 16.99 13.58
C HIS A 86 -26.95 16.53 14.67
N CYS A 87 -26.55 17.40 15.60
CA CYS A 87 -25.62 17.03 16.66
C CYS A 87 -25.93 17.55 18.06
N TYR A 88 -25.45 16.81 19.05
CA TYR A 88 -25.22 17.26 20.42
C TYR A 88 -23.72 17.24 20.71
N ILE A 89 -23.19 18.29 21.32
CA ILE A 89 -21.78 18.40 21.66
C ILE A 89 -21.62 18.33 23.18
N TYR A 90 -21.22 17.15 23.67
CA TYR A 90 -20.89 16.92 25.07
C TYR A 90 -19.39 17.13 25.29
N VAL A 91 -19.03 17.77 26.39
CA VAL A 91 -17.64 18.02 26.76
C VAL A 91 -17.40 17.45 28.15
N GLU A 92 -16.32 16.69 28.31
CA GLU A 92 -15.82 16.27 29.62
C GLU A 92 -15.59 17.48 30.51
N ASP A 93 -16.12 17.44 31.74
CA ASP A 93 -16.13 18.61 32.62
C ASP A 93 -14.70 19.10 32.96
N SER A 94 -13.71 18.21 32.96
CA SER A 94 -12.30 18.49 33.21
C SER A 94 -11.59 19.20 32.03
N GLU A 95 -12.13 19.06 30.81
CA GLU A 95 -11.58 19.62 29.57
C GLU A 95 -12.24 20.96 29.21
N TRP A 96 -13.40 21.25 29.78
CA TRP A 96 -14.12 22.51 29.59
C TRP A 96 -13.36 23.71 30.15
N ARG A 97 -13.13 24.73 29.30
CA ARG A 97 -12.31 25.92 29.58
C ARG A 97 -10.84 25.63 29.91
N ARG A 98 -10.41 24.37 29.77
CA ARG A 98 -9.01 23.98 29.80
C ARG A 98 -8.50 23.91 28.36
N ASN A 99 -8.98 22.92 27.62
CA ASN A 99 -8.62 22.70 26.21
C ASN A 99 -9.80 23.06 25.30
N VAL A 100 -11.04 22.74 25.72
CA VAL A 100 -12.26 23.01 24.94
C VAL A 100 -12.91 24.33 25.37
N SER A 101 -13.04 25.25 24.42
CA SER A 101 -13.65 26.57 24.63
C SER A 101 -15.05 26.68 24.02
N PRO A 102 -15.87 27.70 24.35
CA PRO A 102 -17.10 27.98 23.62
C PRO A 102 -16.89 28.18 22.11
N LEU A 103 -15.75 28.77 21.71
CA LEU A 103 -15.40 28.92 20.30
C LEU A 103 -15.18 27.55 19.64
N THR A 104 -14.51 26.63 20.32
CA THR A 104 -14.30 25.25 19.85
C THR A 104 -15.63 24.57 19.54
N VAL A 105 -16.58 24.64 20.48
CA VAL A 105 -17.93 24.07 20.31
C VAL A 105 -18.63 24.68 19.10
N GLN A 106 -18.57 26.01 18.95
CA GLN A 106 -19.17 26.69 17.80
C GLN A 106 -18.51 26.28 16.47
N THR A 107 -17.19 26.17 16.42
CA THR A 107 -16.46 25.74 15.21
C THR A 107 -16.83 24.32 14.81
N ILE A 108 -16.92 23.40 15.77
CA ILE A 108 -17.32 22.00 15.53
C ILE A 108 -18.76 21.91 15.06
N GLN A 109 -19.68 22.61 15.75
CA GLN A 109 -21.08 22.66 15.35
C GLN A 109 -21.23 23.20 13.92
N ASN A 110 -20.52 24.28 13.59
CA ASN A 110 -20.51 24.86 12.26
C ASN A 110 -19.99 23.88 11.20
N ALA A 111 -18.90 23.18 11.50
CA ALA A 111 -18.33 22.18 10.60
C ALA A 111 -19.26 20.99 10.37
N PHE A 112 -19.88 20.50 11.44
CA PHE A 112 -20.72 19.31 11.39
C PHE A 112 -22.04 19.57 10.65
N ASP A 113 -22.72 20.68 10.95
CA ASP A 113 -24.07 20.94 10.48
C ASP A 113 -24.14 21.84 9.23
N PHE A 114 -23.20 22.77 9.04
CA PHE A 114 -23.44 23.91 8.15
C PHE A 114 -22.42 24.10 7.01
N SER A 115 -21.12 23.87 7.24
CA SER A 115 -20.10 24.22 6.25
C SER A 115 -18.86 23.35 6.36
N THR A 116 -18.27 23.00 5.23
CA THR A 116 -16.97 22.32 5.15
C THR A 116 -16.06 23.04 4.15
N PRO A 117 -14.74 22.75 4.15
CA PRO A 117 -13.85 23.24 3.10
C PRO A 117 -14.26 22.80 1.68
N ALA A 118 -14.87 21.61 1.53
CA ALA A 118 -15.38 21.15 0.24
C ALA A 118 -16.63 21.91 -0.22
N ASP A 119 -17.48 22.34 0.71
CA ASP A 119 -18.73 23.02 0.41
C ASP A 119 -19.12 24.01 1.52
N PRO A 120 -19.14 25.33 1.26
CA PRO A 120 -19.47 26.33 2.28
C PRO A 120 -20.95 26.35 2.68
N ARG A 121 -21.79 25.50 2.09
CA ARG A 121 -23.24 25.42 2.36
C ARG A 121 -23.69 24.08 2.90
N ARG A 122 -22.77 23.11 3.05
CA ARG A 122 -23.09 21.78 3.57
C ARG A 122 -22.07 21.39 4.63
N GLY A 123 -22.58 20.95 5.78
CA GLY A 123 -21.77 20.38 6.86
C GLY A 123 -21.34 18.93 6.58
N ILE A 124 -20.46 18.42 7.44
CA ILE A 124 -19.98 17.03 7.41
C ILE A 124 -21.15 16.04 7.37
N TYR A 125 -22.15 16.24 8.24
CA TYR A 125 -23.31 15.33 8.33
C TYR A 125 -24.02 15.22 6.98
N GLN A 126 -24.36 16.36 6.37
CA GLN A 126 -25.10 16.38 5.12
C GLN A 126 -24.29 15.74 3.98
N ILE A 127 -23.01 16.12 3.82
CA ILE A 127 -22.16 15.57 2.76
C ILE A 127 -22.07 14.05 2.88
N LEU A 128 -21.72 13.53 4.06
CA LEU A 128 -21.46 12.10 4.23
C LEU A 128 -22.74 11.26 4.18
N THR A 129 -23.88 11.79 4.66
CA THR A 129 -25.14 11.04 4.59
C THR A 129 -25.75 11.00 3.19
N GLU A 130 -25.61 12.07 2.41
CA GLU A 130 -25.99 12.09 0.99
C GLU A 130 -25.09 11.16 0.16
N ASP A 131 -23.79 11.17 0.43
CA ASP A 131 -22.79 10.48 -0.38
C ASP A 131 -22.66 8.99 -0.04
N LEU A 132 -22.61 8.62 1.25
CA LEU A 132 -22.24 7.28 1.72
C LEU A 132 -23.42 6.52 2.35
N GLY A 133 -24.47 7.22 2.76
CA GLY A 133 -25.69 6.62 3.29
C GLY A 133 -26.07 7.09 4.69
N THR A 134 -27.27 6.72 5.10
CA THR A 134 -27.85 7.12 6.39
C THR A 134 -27.21 6.41 7.59
N LEU A 135 -27.22 7.06 8.74
CA LEU A 135 -26.82 6.47 10.02
C LEU A 135 -27.90 5.52 10.60
N PRO A 136 -27.55 4.63 11.54
CA PRO A 136 -28.51 4.11 12.50
C PRO A 136 -29.02 5.24 13.43
N ASP A 137 -30.08 4.97 14.19
CA ASP A 137 -30.67 5.91 15.16
C ASP A 137 -31.30 5.11 16.32
N ILE A 138 -30.45 4.56 17.20
CA ILE A 138 -30.89 3.61 18.23
C ILE A 138 -31.70 4.28 19.36
N ASP A 139 -31.43 5.55 19.64
CA ASP A 139 -32.11 6.31 20.67
C ASP A 139 -33.25 7.20 20.12
N ARG A 140 -33.42 7.26 18.79
CA ARG A 140 -34.49 7.96 18.08
C ARG A 140 -34.50 9.46 18.32
N ASN A 141 -33.33 10.03 18.58
CA ASN A 141 -33.19 11.47 18.80
C ASN A 141 -32.81 12.22 17.50
N GLN A 142 -32.46 11.51 16.41
CA GLN A 142 -32.02 12.06 15.12
C GLN A 142 -30.76 12.94 15.18
N LYS A 143 -29.93 12.77 16.22
CA LYS A 143 -28.72 13.55 16.50
C LYS A 143 -27.54 12.61 16.73
N VAL A 144 -26.40 12.98 16.17
CA VAL A 144 -25.10 12.38 16.52
C VAL A 144 -24.54 13.08 17.75
N ILE A 145 -24.02 12.31 18.70
CA ILE A 145 -23.36 12.83 19.90
C ILE A 145 -21.86 12.98 19.58
N LEU A 146 -21.38 14.21 19.56
CA LEU A 146 -19.95 14.53 19.53
C LEU A 146 -19.47 14.64 20.99
N LEU A 147 -18.72 13.65 21.44
CA LEU A 147 -18.24 13.54 22.82
C LEU A 147 -16.75 13.91 22.86
N LEU A 148 -16.48 15.13 23.33
CA LEU A 148 -15.13 15.66 23.48
C LEU A 148 -14.61 15.28 24.87
N LEU A 149 -13.54 14.49 24.91
CA LEU A 149 -12.94 13.96 26.13
C LEU A 149 -11.43 13.87 26.00
N ASN A 150 -10.72 13.76 27.11
CA ASN A 150 -9.30 13.40 27.08
C ASN A 150 -9.18 11.88 26.95
N ILE A 151 -8.89 11.40 25.74
CA ILE A 151 -8.83 9.96 25.48
C ILE A 151 -7.63 9.37 26.22
N ARG A 152 -7.90 8.39 27.10
CA ARG A 152 -6.85 7.71 27.86
C ARG A 152 -6.13 6.68 26.99
N ASP A 153 -4.90 6.98 26.62
CA ASP A 153 -4.03 6.13 25.81
C ASP A 153 -2.59 6.04 26.37
N VAL A 154 -1.73 5.30 25.68
CA VAL A 154 -0.30 5.18 26.03
C VAL A 154 0.47 6.34 25.40
N GLY A 155 0.62 7.43 26.17
CA GLY A 155 0.95 8.77 25.69
C GLY A 155 2.26 9.07 24.94
N ASN A 156 2.44 10.37 24.69
CA ASN A 156 3.53 11.17 24.10
C ASN A 156 4.07 10.82 22.70
N THR A 157 3.71 9.68 22.10
CA THR A 157 4.20 9.31 20.75
C THR A 157 3.09 8.86 19.80
N HIS A 158 1.99 8.35 20.34
CA HIS A 158 0.89 7.77 19.59
C HIS A 158 -0.40 8.05 20.34
N SER A 159 -1.22 8.96 19.82
CA SER A 159 -2.48 9.29 20.48
C SER A 159 -3.68 8.89 19.65
N THR A 160 -4.62 8.25 20.33
CA THR A 160 -5.92 7.94 19.75
C THR A 160 -6.70 9.25 19.69
N VAL A 161 -6.86 9.76 18.48
CA VAL A 161 -7.49 11.08 18.23
C VAL A 161 -9.01 11.02 18.16
N GLY A 162 -9.55 9.83 17.92
CA GLY A 162 -10.97 9.58 17.88
C GLY A 162 -11.28 8.10 17.73
N TYR A 163 -12.52 7.73 18.02
CA TYR A 163 -13.03 6.38 17.74
C TYR A 163 -14.56 6.36 17.72
N PHE A 164 -15.09 5.35 17.03
CA PHE A 164 -16.47 4.87 17.16
C PHE A 164 -16.51 3.56 17.96
N MET A 165 -17.53 3.41 18.84
CA MET A 165 -17.77 2.17 19.58
C MET A 165 -19.04 1.45 19.11
N PRO A 166 -18.92 0.30 18.43
CA PRO A 166 -20.07 -0.51 18.00
C PRO A 166 -21.01 -0.97 19.12
N ILE A 167 -20.55 -1.03 20.37
CA ILE A 167 -21.41 -1.42 21.50
C ILE A 167 -22.49 -0.38 21.79
N ASP A 168 -22.23 0.90 21.51
CA ASP A 168 -23.19 1.98 21.77
C ASP A 168 -24.42 1.90 20.87
N GLN A 169 -24.33 1.13 19.78
CA GLN A 169 -25.42 0.81 18.87
C GLN A 169 -26.27 -0.38 19.36
N ARG A 170 -26.25 -0.67 20.66
CA ARG A 170 -27.06 -1.72 21.31
C ARG A 170 -27.54 -1.24 22.67
N ARG A 171 -28.46 -1.98 23.30
CA ARG A 171 -28.87 -1.74 24.69
C ARG A 171 -28.27 -2.82 25.60
N GLY A 172 -27.79 -2.44 26.79
CA GLY A 172 -27.32 -3.37 27.81
C GLY A 172 -25.80 -3.45 27.96
N ILE A 173 -25.31 -4.64 28.32
CA ILE A 173 -23.92 -4.93 28.68
C ILE A 173 -23.41 -6.08 27.80
N LEU A 174 -22.27 -5.88 27.14
CA LEU A 174 -21.53 -6.94 26.46
C LEU A 174 -20.52 -7.57 27.43
N GLN A 175 -20.59 -8.88 27.60
CA GLN A 175 -19.57 -9.62 28.36
C GLN A 175 -18.41 -9.98 27.43
N HIS A 176 -17.32 -9.20 27.48
CA HIS A 176 -16.15 -9.44 26.64
C HIS A 176 -15.13 -10.34 27.35
N PRO A 177 -14.64 -11.42 26.73
CA PRO A 177 -13.76 -12.40 27.39
C PRO A 177 -12.44 -11.81 27.90
N THR A 178 -11.92 -10.74 27.28
CA THR A 178 -10.63 -10.13 27.67
C THR A 178 -10.75 -8.73 28.26
N LEU A 179 -11.85 -8.01 28.02
CA LEU A 179 -12.02 -6.62 28.45
C LEU A 179 -13.02 -6.48 29.61
N GLY A 180 -13.68 -7.58 29.99
CA GLY A 180 -14.71 -7.59 31.02
C GLY A 180 -16.05 -7.04 30.50
N PRO A 181 -16.96 -6.63 31.41
CA PRO A 181 -18.25 -6.07 31.03
C PRO A 181 -18.07 -4.70 30.39
N LEU A 182 -18.61 -4.54 29.19
CA LEU A 182 -18.68 -3.28 28.48
C LEU A 182 -20.14 -2.80 28.46
N HIS A 183 -20.38 -1.60 28.94
CA HIS A 183 -21.69 -0.95 28.99
C HIS A 183 -21.91 -0.10 27.74
N SER A 184 -23.09 -0.21 27.15
CA SER A 184 -23.51 0.66 26.06
C SER A 184 -24.01 2.01 26.58
N ASN A 185 -23.62 3.10 25.91
CA ASN A 185 -24.23 4.41 26.08
C ASN A 185 -25.53 4.59 25.29
N VAL A 186 -25.91 3.68 24.38
CA VAL A 186 -27.13 3.75 23.56
C VAL A 186 -27.19 5.07 22.77
N GLY A 187 -26.44 5.15 21.67
CA GLY A 187 -26.48 6.29 20.75
C GLY A 187 -25.39 6.27 19.69
N GLU A 188 -25.52 7.17 18.72
CA GLU A 188 -24.57 7.43 17.65
C GLU A 188 -23.50 8.39 18.17
N ILE A 189 -22.45 7.84 18.81
CA ILE A 189 -21.44 8.63 19.52
C ILE A 189 -20.11 8.62 18.76
N LEU A 190 -19.58 9.81 18.51
CA LEU A 190 -18.20 10.03 18.08
C LEU A 190 -17.38 10.47 19.29
N TYR A 191 -16.42 9.66 19.69
CA TYR A 191 -15.47 10.00 20.75
C TYR A 191 -14.30 10.73 20.12
N ILE A 192 -14.04 11.96 20.57
CA ILE A 192 -13.08 12.86 19.92
C ILE A 192 -12.13 13.37 20.99
N ASP A 193 -10.82 13.22 20.76
CA ASP A 193 -9.82 13.66 21.72
C ASP A 193 -9.82 15.18 21.86
N ALA A 194 -9.77 15.65 23.11
CA ALA A 194 -9.85 17.06 23.47
C ALA A 194 -8.48 17.67 23.79
N ARG A 195 -7.37 17.01 23.43
CA ARG A 195 -6.01 17.54 23.64
C ARG A 195 -5.73 18.82 22.85
N ASP A 196 -4.91 19.70 23.43
CA ASP A 196 -4.63 21.06 22.92
C ASP A 196 -4.16 21.13 21.46
N GLU A 197 -3.41 20.13 20.97
CA GLU A 197 -2.87 20.14 19.60
C GLU A 197 -3.92 19.84 18.51
N LEU A 198 -4.99 19.14 18.87
CA LEU A 198 -6.09 18.76 17.98
C LEU A 198 -7.19 19.82 18.00
N VAL A 199 -7.45 20.40 19.17
CA VAL A 199 -8.52 21.37 19.39
C VAL A 199 -8.28 22.67 18.60
N ASN A 200 -9.34 23.19 17.97
CA ASN A 200 -9.33 24.40 17.13
C ASN A 200 -8.48 24.30 15.85
N ASN A 201 -8.11 23.09 15.43
CA ASN A 201 -7.42 22.84 14.16
C ASN A 201 -8.31 22.02 13.21
N PHE A 202 -8.13 22.18 11.89
CA PHE A 202 -8.92 21.47 10.86
C PHE A 202 -8.85 19.95 11.00
N GLN A 203 -7.81 19.45 11.65
CA GLN A 203 -7.60 18.04 11.98
C GLN A 203 -8.74 17.50 12.86
N MET A 204 -9.30 18.27 13.80
CA MET A 204 -10.43 17.80 14.60
C MET A 204 -11.67 17.56 13.74
N GLN A 205 -11.95 18.44 12.77
CA GLN A 205 -13.06 18.22 11.83
C GLN A 205 -12.77 17.06 10.88
N ALA A 206 -11.51 16.82 10.53
CA ALA A 206 -11.08 15.62 9.80
C ALA A 206 -11.38 14.35 10.59
N VAL A 207 -11.04 14.30 11.90
CA VAL A 207 -11.43 13.20 12.81
C VAL A 207 -12.94 13.01 12.79
N ILE A 208 -13.71 14.08 12.95
CA ILE A 208 -15.17 13.98 13.02
C ILE A 208 -15.76 13.38 11.73
N ALA A 209 -15.27 13.81 10.56
CA ALA A 209 -15.68 13.23 9.28
C ALA A 209 -15.25 11.76 9.13
N HIS A 210 -14.04 11.42 9.59
CA HIS A 210 -13.50 10.05 9.62
C HIS A 210 -14.36 9.14 10.50
N GLU A 211 -14.61 9.52 11.75
CA GLU A 211 -15.37 8.71 12.70
C GLU A 211 -16.86 8.61 12.34
N LEU A 212 -17.44 9.65 11.72
CA LEU A 212 -18.82 9.59 11.23
C LEU A 212 -18.97 8.52 10.15
N GLN A 213 -17.95 8.35 9.30
CA GLN A 213 -17.96 7.31 8.27
C GLN A 213 -18.03 5.92 8.89
N HIS A 214 -17.31 5.65 9.98
CA HIS A 214 -17.39 4.34 10.65
C HIS A 214 -18.82 4.02 11.12
N ILE A 215 -19.58 5.00 11.61
CA ILE A 215 -20.99 4.77 11.98
C ILE A 215 -21.84 4.40 10.75
N ILE A 216 -21.68 5.14 9.64
CA ILE A 216 -22.39 4.86 8.39
C ILE A 216 -22.03 3.46 7.89
N HIS A 217 -20.74 3.14 7.86
CA HIS A 217 -20.22 1.86 7.39
C HIS A 217 -20.74 0.70 8.23
N TRP A 218 -20.68 0.83 9.55
CA TRP A 218 -21.10 -0.20 10.49
C TRP A 218 -22.56 -0.62 10.31
N LYS A 219 -23.44 0.31 9.93
CA LYS A 219 -24.85 0.01 9.62
C LYS A 219 -25.00 -1.02 8.51
N HIS A 220 -24.09 -1.00 7.54
CA HIS A 220 -24.16 -1.81 6.34
C HIS A 220 -23.25 -3.04 6.40
N SER A 221 -22.01 -2.85 6.86
CA SER A 221 -20.98 -3.88 6.95
C SER A 221 -20.22 -3.81 8.29
N PRO A 222 -20.80 -4.34 9.38
CA PRO A 222 -20.18 -4.25 10.71
C PRO A 222 -18.91 -5.12 10.87
N LYS A 223 -18.55 -5.93 9.87
CA LYS A 223 -17.44 -6.88 9.90
C LYS A 223 -16.31 -6.54 8.92
N GLU A 224 -16.42 -5.41 8.24
CA GLU A 224 -15.48 -5.01 7.20
C GLU A 224 -14.03 -5.03 7.70
N GLU A 225 -13.13 -5.49 6.83
CA GLU A 225 -11.70 -5.53 7.07
C GLU A 225 -11.16 -4.12 7.31
N THR A 226 -10.21 -4.01 8.26
CA THR A 226 -9.65 -2.72 8.70
C THR A 226 -9.21 -1.82 7.56
N TRP A 227 -8.58 -2.38 6.53
CA TRP A 227 -8.02 -1.58 5.44
C TRP A 227 -9.10 -0.93 4.56
N ILE A 228 -10.25 -1.58 4.36
CA ILE A 228 -11.37 -0.96 3.66
C ILE A 228 -12.04 0.07 4.55
N ASP A 229 -12.30 -0.29 5.81
CA ASP A 229 -12.97 0.59 6.76
C ASP A 229 -12.21 1.91 6.97
N GLU A 230 -10.90 1.83 7.25
CA GLU A 230 -10.06 3.03 7.42
C GLU A 230 -9.78 3.77 6.11
N GLY A 231 -9.73 3.06 4.98
CA GLY A 231 -9.61 3.67 3.66
C GLY A 231 -10.83 4.54 3.33
N CYS A 232 -12.03 4.02 3.57
CA CYS A 232 -13.29 4.73 3.38
C CYS A 232 -13.45 5.89 4.38
N ALA A 233 -12.99 5.73 5.62
CA ALA A 233 -13.02 6.78 6.64
C ALA A 233 -12.12 7.98 6.26
N ASN A 234 -10.89 7.71 5.81
CA ASN A 234 -10.01 8.74 5.26
C ASN A 234 -10.59 9.39 3.99
N TYR A 235 -11.25 8.60 3.14
CA TYR A 235 -11.96 9.12 1.97
C TYR A 235 -13.10 10.08 2.37
N ALA A 236 -13.82 9.81 3.46
CA ALA A 236 -14.87 10.69 3.97
C ALA A 236 -14.32 12.05 4.48
N ALA A 237 -13.19 12.04 5.17
CA ALA A 237 -12.49 13.27 5.56
C ALA A 237 -12.08 14.08 4.32
N PHE A 238 -11.48 13.42 3.32
CA PHE A 238 -11.15 14.03 2.03
C PHE A 238 -12.39 14.59 1.32
N ARG A 239 -13.51 13.87 1.35
CA ARG A 239 -14.76 14.27 0.69
C ARG A 239 -15.37 15.55 1.27
N CYS A 240 -15.15 15.78 2.56
CA CYS A 240 -15.46 17.03 3.26
C CYS A 240 -14.40 18.14 3.04
N GLY A 241 -13.31 17.85 2.32
CA GLY A 241 -12.27 18.82 2.01
C GLY A 241 -11.22 18.98 3.11
N TYR A 242 -11.17 18.05 4.07
CA TYR A 242 -10.12 18.03 5.08
C TYR A 242 -8.91 17.23 4.58
N ASP A 243 -7.73 17.64 5.05
CA ASP A 243 -6.45 17.03 4.67
C ASP A 243 -6.10 15.85 5.59
N ILE A 244 -5.50 14.82 4.99
CA ILE A 244 -5.00 13.60 5.65
C ILE A 244 -3.50 13.40 5.36
N TYR A 245 -2.78 14.50 5.18
CA TYR A 245 -1.39 14.58 4.77
C TYR A 245 -0.45 13.64 5.54
N GLN A 246 -0.63 13.48 6.86
CA GLN A 246 0.24 12.59 7.65
C GLN A 246 0.16 11.13 7.20
N HIS A 247 -1.04 10.63 6.87
CA HIS A 247 -1.24 9.27 6.36
C HIS A 247 -0.62 9.11 4.97
N VAL A 248 -0.93 10.04 4.07
CA VAL A 248 -0.39 10.07 2.71
C VAL A 248 1.14 10.10 2.76
N LYS A 249 1.73 11.02 3.52
CA LYS A 249 3.17 11.18 3.67
C LYS A 249 3.83 9.91 4.20
N ALA A 250 3.24 9.27 5.22
CA ALA A 250 3.77 8.03 5.76
C ALA A 250 3.85 6.92 4.69
N PHE A 251 2.83 6.79 3.84
CA PHE A 251 2.89 5.83 2.72
C PHE A 251 3.90 6.24 1.64
N GLN A 252 4.10 7.54 1.39
CA GLN A 252 5.15 8.00 0.47
C GLN A 252 6.56 7.67 0.98
N GLU A 253 6.75 7.66 2.30
CA GLU A 253 8.01 7.30 2.97
C GLU A 253 8.18 5.78 3.13
N ALA A 254 7.09 5.01 3.14
CA ALA A 254 7.07 3.55 3.20
C ALA A 254 6.17 2.94 2.09
N PRO A 255 6.57 3.04 0.80
CA PRO A 255 5.72 2.67 -0.33
C PRO A 255 5.55 1.16 -0.52
N ASN A 256 6.33 0.37 0.24
CA ASN A 256 6.24 -1.09 0.30
C ASN A 256 5.28 -1.60 1.39
N THR A 257 4.52 -0.72 2.04
CA THR A 257 3.47 -1.12 2.98
C THR A 257 2.40 -1.97 2.28
N SER A 258 2.02 -3.09 2.90
CA SER A 258 0.92 -3.93 2.39
C SER A 258 -0.40 -3.18 2.46
N LEU A 259 -1.20 -3.28 1.39
CA LEU A 259 -2.55 -2.73 1.36
C LEU A 259 -3.47 -3.43 2.37
N ILE A 260 -3.38 -4.76 2.48
CA ILE A 260 -4.35 -5.57 3.24
C ILE A 260 -3.79 -6.12 4.55
N ASP A 261 -2.48 -6.37 4.66
CA ASP A 261 -1.88 -6.97 5.86
C ASP A 261 -1.47 -5.89 6.86
N TRP A 262 -2.38 -5.56 7.77
CA TRP A 262 -2.17 -4.60 8.85
C TRP A 262 -1.62 -5.27 10.13
N THR A 263 -1.17 -6.53 10.04
CA THR A 263 -0.70 -7.29 11.21
C THR A 263 0.79 -7.14 11.47
N GLN A 264 1.60 -6.85 10.45
CA GLN A 264 3.04 -6.56 10.54
C GLN A 264 3.33 -5.12 10.99
N THR A 265 2.56 -4.64 11.95
CA THR A 265 2.62 -3.25 12.41
C THR A 265 3.67 -3.09 13.49
N THR A 266 4.85 -2.62 13.11
CA THR A 266 5.60 -1.71 13.99
C THR A 266 4.86 -0.37 14.01
N GLN A 267 5.02 0.39 15.09
CA GLN A 267 4.23 1.61 15.35
C GLN A 267 4.42 2.70 14.28
N THR A 268 5.58 2.76 13.61
CA THR A 268 5.85 3.66 12.47
C THR A 268 5.16 3.24 11.17
N ASN A 269 4.72 1.99 11.04
CA ASN A 269 4.13 1.45 9.82
C ASN A 269 2.61 1.68 9.73
N ILE A 270 1.92 1.94 10.85
CA ILE A 270 0.45 2.05 10.85
C ILE A 270 -0.07 3.24 10.02
N LEU A 271 0.57 4.40 10.09
CA LEU A 271 0.18 5.57 9.28
C LEU A 271 0.31 5.30 7.78
N ALA A 272 1.32 4.54 7.37
CA ALA A 272 1.50 4.16 5.98
C ALA A 272 0.39 3.22 5.49
N HIS A 273 -0.16 2.37 6.37
CA HIS A 273 -1.32 1.55 6.04
C HIS A 273 -2.57 2.40 5.77
N TYR A 274 -2.85 3.41 6.61
CA TYR A 274 -3.91 4.38 6.35
C TYR A 274 -3.72 5.09 5.00
N GLY A 275 -2.49 5.53 4.71
CA GLY A 275 -2.16 6.19 3.45
C GLY A 275 -2.37 5.28 2.23
N ALA A 276 -1.90 4.02 2.31
CA ALA A 276 -2.08 3.03 1.26
C ALA A 276 -3.56 2.78 0.97
N ALA A 277 -4.36 2.53 2.02
CA ALA A 277 -5.79 2.29 1.92
C ALA A 277 -6.55 3.49 1.32
N PHE A 278 -6.28 4.70 1.79
CA PHE A 278 -6.87 5.91 1.22
C PHE A 278 -6.51 6.09 -0.26
N ILE A 279 -5.23 5.95 -0.62
CA ILE A 279 -4.77 6.12 -2.01
C ILE A 279 -5.37 5.06 -2.92
N PHE A 280 -5.66 3.87 -2.40
CA PHE A 280 -6.42 2.84 -3.10
C PHE A 280 -7.89 3.23 -3.29
N MET A 281 -8.57 3.79 -2.29
CA MET A 281 -9.94 4.32 -2.45
C MET A 281 -9.99 5.45 -3.49
N MET A 282 -8.99 6.33 -3.51
CA MET A 282 -8.89 7.36 -4.55
C MET A 282 -8.69 6.77 -5.95
N TYR A 283 -7.97 5.66 -6.06
CA TYR A 283 -7.81 4.95 -7.33
C TYR A 283 -9.13 4.33 -7.82
N LEU A 284 -9.89 3.70 -6.91
CA LEU A 284 -11.24 3.22 -7.21
C LEU A 284 -12.16 4.36 -7.65
N HIS A 285 -12.13 5.49 -6.95
CA HIS A 285 -12.88 6.69 -7.33
C HIS A 285 -12.54 7.14 -8.75
N ASP A 286 -11.25 7.31 -9.07
CA ASP A 286 -10.83 7.87 -10.35
C ASP A 286 -11.13 6.97 -11.56
N HIS A 287 -11.09 5.65 -11.38
CA HIS A 287 -11.13 4.70 -12.51
C HIS A 287 -12.39 3.83 -12.58
N TYR A 288 -13.12 3.67 -11.48
CA TYR A 288 -14.18 2.68 -11.38
C TYR A 288 -15.55 3.28 -11.07
N GLY A 289 -15.78 4.57 -11.32
CA GLY A 289 -17.13 5.17 -11.26
C GLY A 289 -17.32 6.25 -10.19
N GLY A 290 -16.24 6.81 -9.65
CA GLY A 290 -16.30 7.97 -8.76
C GLY A 290 -16.91 7.64 -7.40
N LEU A 291 -17.65 8.61 -6.88
CA LEU A 291 -18.29 8.52 -5.57
C LEU A 291 -19.26 7.33 -5.46
N GLU A 292 -20.01 7.02 -6.52
CA GLU A 292 -21.01 5.96 -6.48
C GLU A 292 -20.37 4.60 -6.14
N THR A 293 -19.18 4.33 -6.67
CA THR A 293 -18.43 3.08 -6.40
C THR A 293 -17.99 2.99 -4.95
N ILE A 294 -17.55 4.11 -4.36
CA ILE A 294 -17.20 4.14 -2.94
C ILE A 294 -18.44 4.00 -2.06
N SER A 295 -19.56 4.62 -2.46
CA SER A 295 -20.85 4.49 -1.76
C SER A 295 -21.36 3.04 -1.79
N ASP A 296 -21.29 2.39 -2.95
CA ASP A 296 -21.69 0.99 -3.13
C ASP A 296 -20.77 0.05 -2.32
N LEU A 297 -19.46 0.34 -2.28
CA LEU A 297 -18.50 -0.42 -1.46
C LEU A 297 -18.82 -0.30 0.03
N VAL A 298 -19.06 0.92 0.55
CA VAL A 298 -19.45 1.15 1.96
C VAL A 298 -20.75 0.42 2.32
N LYS A 299 -21.64 0.22 1.34
CA LYS A 299 -22.92 -0.48 1.52
C LYS A 299 -22.83 -1.98 1.27
N ASN A 300 -21.66 -2.50 0.85
CA ASN A 300 -21.49 -3.89 0.49
C ASN A 300 -21.41 -4.76 1.75
N PRO A 301 -22.24 -5.82 1.89
CA PRO A 301 -22.20 -6.69 3.06
C PRO A 301 -21.06 -7.73 3.03
N LEU A 302 -20.30 -7.82 1.93
CA LEU A 302 -19.13 -8.68 1.83
C LEU A 302 -17.87 -7.90 2.23
N ASP A 303 -16.98 -8.58 2.95
CA ASP A 303 -15.77 -7.97 3.50
C ASP A 303 -14.57 -8.09 2.53
N GLY A 304 -13.62 -7.17 2.66
CA GLY A 304 -12.31 -7.21 2.06
C GLY A 304 -12.31 -7.29 0.53
N ILE A 305 -11.45 -8.14 0.00
CA ILE A 305 -11.30 -8.38 -1.45
C ILE A 305 -12.64 -8.77 -2.10
N SER A 306 -13.49 -9.51 -1.38
CA SER A 306 -14.79 -9.96 -1.88
C SER A 306 -15.75 -8.79 -2.05
N GLY A 307 -15.75 -7.83 -1.11
CA GLY A 307 -16.55 -6.61 -1.19
C GLY A 307 -16.21 -5.75 -2.42
N ILE A 308 -14.92 -5.58 -2.72
CA ILE A 308 -14.50 -4.85 -3.92
C ILE A 308 -14.91 -5.57 -5.19
N THR A 309 -14.60 -6.87 -5.30
CA THR A 309 -14.92 -7.65 -6.49
C THR A 309 -16.43 -7.62 -6.76
N ASN A 310 -17.24 -7.84 -5.73
CA ASN A 310 -18.69 -7.79 -5.84
C ASN A 310 -19.22 -6.39 -6.22
N THR A 311 -18.65 -5.33 -5.64
CA THR A 311 -19.02 -3.94 -5.97
C THR A 311 -18.75 -3.63 -7.44
N LEU A 312 -17.59 -4.04 -7.96
CA LEU A 312 -17.23 -3.83 -9.37
C LEU A 312 -18.13 -4.64 -10.30
N GLU A 313 -18.38 -5.91 -9.98
CA GLU A 313 -19.29 -6.78 -10.75
C GLU A 313 -20.71 -6.23 -10.80
N ALA A 314 -21.25 -5.76 -9.67
CA ALA A 314 -22.58 -5.16 -9.58
C ALA A 314 -22.71 -3.89 -10.45
N ARG A 315 -21.60 -3.18 -10.67
CA ARG A 315 -21.51 -2.01 -11.56
C ARG A 315 -21.18 -2.37 -13.02
N GLY A 316 -21.20 -3.67 -13.36
CA GLY A 316 -20.98 -4.16 -14.72
C GLY A 316 -19.51 -4.15 -15.15
N MET A 317 -18.57 -4.10 -14.21
CA MET A 317 -17.13 -4.10 -14.48
C MET A 317 -16.56 -5.50 -14.33
N SER A 318 -15.73 -5.92 -15.30
CA SER A 318 -15.13 -7.26 -15.33
C SER A 318 -13.76 -7.35 -14.64
N SER A 319 -13.30 -6.29 -13.98
CA SER A 319 -12.00 -6.26 -13.31
C SER A 319 -12.06 -6.98 -11.97
N THR A 320 -11.14 -7.94 -11.75
CA THR A 320 -10.93 -8.55 -10.44
C THR A 320 -10.10 -7.64 -9.53
N PHE A 321 -10.09 -7.88 -8.22
CA PHE A 321 -9.21 -7.15 -7.29
C PHE A 321 -7.74 -7.22 -7.70
N SER A 322 -7.20 -8.40 -8.06
CA SER A 322 -5.83 -8.52 -8.58
C SER A 322 -5.58 -7.64 -9.80
N ASN A 323 -6.53 -7.50 -10.72
CA ASN A 323 -6.39 -6.57 -11.86
C ASN A 323 -6.29 -5.12 -11.39
N VAL A 324 -7.19 -4.70 -10.50
CA VAL A 324 -7.19 -3.34 -9.95
C VAL A 324 -5.88 -3.05 -9.21
N PHE A 325 -5.46 -3.96 -8.33
CA PHE A 325 -4.23 -3.83 -7.55
C PHE A 325 -2.99 -3.80 -8.45
N SER A 326 -2.94 -4.63 -9.49
CA SER A 326 -1.85 -4.68 -10.46
C SER A 326 -1.67 -3.35 -11.21
N ASP A 327 -2.77 -2.67 -11.53
CA ASP A 327 -2.68 -1.34 -12.15
C ASP A 327 -2.43 -0.22 -11.13
N TRP A 328 -3.04 -0.30 -9.94
CA TRP A 328 -2.84 0.66 -8.84
C TRP A 328 -1.38 0.77 -8.41
N LYS A 329 -0.70 -0.37 -8.20
CA LYS A 329 0.73 -0.36 -7.82
C LYS A 329 1.59 0.34 -8.87
N VAL A 330 1.22 0.26 -10.15
CA VAL A 330 1.93 0.95 -11.22
C VAL A 330 1.61 2.45 -11.21
N ALA A 331 0.33 2.81 -11.05
CA ALA A 331 -0.12 4.20 -10.96
C ALA A 331 0.63 4.96 -9.84
N ASN A 332 0.81 4.33 -8.67
CA ASN A 332 1.56 4.87 -7.54
C ASN A 332 2.92 5.44 -7.96
N TYR A 333 3.75 4.65 -8.63
CA TYR A 333 5.13 5.03 -8.98
C TYR A 333 5.26 5.88 -10.25
N LEU A 334 4.20 5.97 -11.06
CA LEU A 334 4.22 6.77 -12.30
C LEU A 334 3.65 8.18 -12.14
N THR A 335 3.08 8.52 -10.97
CA THR A 335 2.43 9.82 -10.74
C THR A 335 3.35 11.02 -10.96
N THR A 336 4.63 10.92 -10.56
CA THR A 336 5.65 11.97 -10.73
C THR A 336 6.00 12.26 -12.20
N TRP A 337 5.70 11.32 -13.10
CA TRP A 337 6.16 11.35 -14.50
C TRP A 337 5.07 11.79 -15.48
N ARG A 338 3.88 12.13 -14.97
CA ARG A 338 2.72 12.58 -15.76
C ARG A 338 2.96 13.87 -16.54
N LEU A 339 3.90 14.72 -16.12
CA LEU A 339 4.18 16.00 -16.77
C LEU A 339 5.07 15.88 -18.02
N LEU A 340 5.58 14.68 -18.32
CA LEU A 340 6.57 14.47 -19.37
C LEU A 340 6.10 13.54 -20.50
N GLY A 341 4.88 12.99 -20.45
CA GLY A 341 4.54 11.85 -21.32
C GLY A 341 3.09 11.43 -21.52
N SER A 342 2.87 10.63 -22.57
CA SER A 342 1.65 9.84 -22.76
C SER A 342 1.75 8.52 -21.99
N ILE A 343 0.94 8.36 -20.96
CA ILE A 343 0.80 7.16 -20.12
C ILE A 343 -0.62 6.59 -20.20
N GLY A 344 -0.81 5.27 -20.06
CA GLY A 344 -2.15 4.65 -20.03
C GLY A 344 -3.10 5.30 -19.03
N ARG A 345 -4.40 5.38 -19.34
CA ARG A 345 -5.40 6.05 -18.48
C ARG A 345 -5.43 5.43 -17.08
N GLN A 346 -5.37 4.11 -17.00
CA GLN A 346 -5.38 3.34 -15.76
C GLN A 346 -4.19 3.66 -14.84
N TYR A 347 -3.08 4.21 -15.36
CA TYR A 347 -1.90 4.53 -14.55
C TYR A 347 -1.82 6.00 -14.12
N ARG A 348 -2.94 6.74 -14.18
CA ARG A 348 -3.00 8.16 -13.84
C ARG A 348 -4.00 8.39 -12.71
N TYR A 349 -3.62 9.11 -11.68
CA TYR A 349 -4.58 9.72 -10.78
C TYR A 349 -5.25 10.94 -11.42
N ILE A 350 -6.53 11.18 -11.18
CA ILE A 350 -7.29 12.33 -11.67
C ILE A 350 -7.49 13.33 -10.52
N THR A 351 -8.08 12.86 -9.42
CA THR A 351 -8.57 13.70 -8.33
C THR A 351 -7.49 14.00 -7.30
N PHE A 352 -6.71 13.00 -6.90
CA PHE A 352 -5.68 13.12 -5.87
C PHE A 352 -4.34 12.53 -6.36
N LYS A 353 -3.26 13.31 -6.36
CA LYS A 353 -1.99 12.93 -7.01
C LYS A 353 -0.89 12.67 -5.96
N PRO A 354 -0.73 11.43 -5.48
CA PRO A 354 0.34 11.10 -4.54
C PRO A 354 1.71 11.14 -5.23
N ILE A 355 2.77 11.50 -4.50
CA ILE A 355 4.15 11.43 -5.01
C ILE A 355 4.84 10.27 -4.29
N ILE A 356 4.91 9.12 -4.96
CA ILE A 356 5.49 7.90 -4.39
C ILE A 356 6.85 7.65 -5.03
N SER A 357 7.89 7.58 -4.20
CA SER A 357 9.26 7.35 -4.67
C SER A 357 9.52 5.86 -4.87
N PRO A 358 10.26 5.45 -5.91
CA PRO A 358 10.72 4.08 -6.01
C PRO A 358 11.55 3.69 -4.79
N GLN A 359 11.33 2.48 -4.29
CA GLN A 359 12.08 1.96 -3.15
C GLN A 359 13.58 1.88 -3.47
N PHE A 360 13.92 1.53 -4.71
CA PHE A 360 15.31 1.34 -5.14
C PHE A 360 15.57 2.08 -6.44
N ILE A 361 16.65 2.85 -6.49
CA ILE A 361 17.07 3.62 -7.65
C ILE A 361 18.51 3.23 -7.98
N HIS A 362 18.72 2.70 -9.19
CA HIS A 362 20.02 2.26 -9.70
C HIS A 362 20.42 3.11 -10.90
N ASN A 363 21.64 3.61 -10.88
CA ASN A 363 22.29 4.35 -11.96
C ASN A 363 23.75 3.92 -12.15
N SER A 364 24.09 2.74 -11.65
CA SER A 364 25.41 2.10 -11.77
C SER A 364 25.20 0.59 -11.81
N TYR A 365 25.89 -0.08 -12.72
CA TYR A 365 25.75 -1.52 -12.96
C TYR A 365 27.12 -2.21 -12.90
N PRO A 366 27.19 -3.48 -12.49
CA PRO A 366 26.07 -4.37 -12.14
C PRO A 366 25.52 -4.18 -10.71
N VAL A 367 24.27 -4.56 -10.52
CA VAL A 367 23.60 -4.76 -9.22
C VAL A 367 23.54 -6.26 -8.97
N ASN A 368 24.29 -6.76 -8.00
CA ASN A 368 24.42 -8.20 -7.73
C ASN A 368 23.61 -8.63 -6.50
N ARG A 369 22.89 -9.75 -6.64
CA ARG A 369 22.18 -10.55 -5.62
C ARG A 369 21.59 -9.72 -4.49
N ARG A 370 20.67 -8.84 -4.83
CA ARG A 370 19.98 -8.06 -3.82
C ARG A 370 18.77 -8.81 -3.30
N ASN A 371 18.81 -9.19 -2.03
CA ASN A 371 17.76 -9.93 -1.35
C ASN A 371 16.76 -8.97 -0.71
N GLU A 372 15.48 -9.15 -1.00
CA GLU A 372 14.40 -8.34 -0.47
C GLU A 372 13.23 -9.22 -0.01
N THR A 373 12.45 -8.71 0.93
CA THR A 373 11.21 -9.36 1.40
C THR A 373 10.01 -8.54 0.96
N LEU A 374 9.01 -9.20 0.37
CA LEU A 374 7.80 -8.58 -0.16
C LEU A 374 6.58 -9.18 0.52
N ALA A 375 5.83 -8.36 1.26
CA ALA A 375 4.56 -8.75 1.85
C ALA A 375 3.48 -8.95 0.77
N ASN A 376 2.46 -9.77 1.08
CA ASN A 376 1.30 -9.93 0.21
C ASN A 376 0.59 -8.58 0.01
N PHE A 377 0.18 -8.28 -1.21
CA PHE A 377 -0.39 -6.98 -1.62
C PHE A 377 0.44 -5.76 -1.20
N ALA A 378 1.76 -5.92 -1.15
CA ALA A 378 2.74 -4.84 -1.23
C ALA A 378 3.37 -4.83 -2.63
N ALA A 379 4.01 -3.72 -2.98
CA ALA A 379 4.80 -3.62 -4.20
C ALA A 379 6.12 -2.90 -3.93
N HIS A 380 7.20 -3.42 -4.52
CA HIS A 380 8.45 -2.67 -4.64
C HIS A 380 8.50 -1.99 -6.00
N ALA A 381 9.25 -0.91 -6.10
CA ALA A 381 9.65 -0.34 -7.38
C ALA A 381 11.18 -0.26 -7.46
N ILE A 382 11.73 -0.97 -8.45
CA ILE A 382 13.15 -1.00 -8.77
C ILE A 382 13.32 -0.16 -10.03
N ASP A 383 13.84 1.04 -9.83
CA ASP A 383 14.07 2.02 -10.87
C ASP A 383 15.50 1.93 -11.42
N CYS A 384 15.62 1.51 -12.67
CA CYS A 384 16.87 1.44 -13.42
C CYS A 384 17.01 2.64 -14.36
N LYS A 385 18.00 3.50 -14.12
CA LYS A 385 18.35 4.67 -14.92
C LYS A 385 19.62 4.42 -15.73
N VAL A 386 19.67 4.97 -16.94
CA VAL A 386 20.88 4.96 -17.77
C VAL A 386 22.06 5.53 -16.97
N ALA A 387 23.15 4.78 -16.90
CA ALA A 387 24.33 5.11 -16.09
C ALA A 387 25.31 6.05 -16.81
N SER A 388 25.43 5.92 -18.13
CA SER A 388 26.34 6.69 -18.99
C SER A 388 25.73 6.93 -20.37
N THR A 389 26.28 7.85 -21.17
CA THR A 389 25.84 8.10 -22.55
C THR A 389 26.06 6.92 -23.48
N ASP A 390 27.01 6.06 -23.12
CA ASP A 390 27.48 4.95 -23.95
C ASP A 390 26.84 3.62 -23.52
N GLN A 391 25.92 3.64 -22.54
CA GLN A 391 25.17 2.49 -22.09
C GLN A 391 24.43 1.83 -23.27
N THR A 392 24.70 0.55 -23.51
CA THR A 392 24.00 -0.23 -24.55
C THR A 392 23.28 -1.42 -23.92
N GLY A 393 21.98 -1.29 -23.68
CA GLY A 393 21.15 -2.37 -23.18
C GLY A 393 21.24 -2.61 -21.67
N LEU A 394 20.31 -3.42 -21.18
CA LEU A 394 20.18 -3.81 -19.78
C LEU A 394 19.58 -5.22 -19.70
N ASN A 395 20.11 -6.05 -18.80
CA ASN A 395 19.50 -7.32 -18.44
C ASN A 395 19.17 -7.34 -16.96
N LEU A 396 17.99 -7.83 -16.61
CA LEU A 396 17.55 -8.01 -15.24
C LEU A 396 17.07 -9.45 -15.02
N SER A 397 17.55 -10.09 -13.96
CA SER A 397 17.02 -11.36 -13.47
C SER A 397 16.29 -11.14 -12.15
N PHE A 398 15.23 -11.92 -11.93
CA PHE A 398 14.46 -11.97 -10.70
C PHE A 398 14.24 -13.42 -10.33
N ILE A 399 14.47 -13.79 -9.07
CA ILE A 399 14.25 -15.15 -8.59
C ILE A 399 13.57 -15.15 -7.22
N THR A 400 12.62 -16.05 -7.02
CA THR A 400 11.95 -16.31 -5.74
C THR A 400 11.59 -17.80 -5.65
N GLN A 401 10.79 -18.18 -4.67
CA GLN A 401 10.37 -19.56 -4.44
C GLN A 401 9.50 -20.07 -5.61
N ARG A 402 9.66 -21.35 -5.96
CA ARG A 402 8.80 -22.04 -6.94
C ARG A 402 7.34 -22.03 -6.50
N ASN A 403 6.43 -22.08 -7.46
CA ASN A 403 4.98 -22.06 -7.31
C ASN A 403 4.41 -20.79 -6.64
N THR A 404 5.19 -19.71 -6.56
CA THR A 404 4.73 -18.42 -6.05
C THR A 404 3.88 -17.68 -7.10
N LYS A 405 2.82 -17.00 -6.67
CA LYS A 405 2.01 -16.13 -7.54
C LYS A 405 2.50 -14.68 -7.48
N ILE A 406 3.47 -14.34 -8.32
CA ILE A 406 3.99 -12.98 -8.47
C ILE A 406 3.44 -12.34 -9.75
N ASP A 407 3.06 -11.08 -9.65
CA ASP A 407 2.84 -10.20 -10.80
C ASP A 407 3.97 -9.17 -10.87
N ILE A 408 4.67 -9.11 -12.00
CA ILE A 408 5.76 -8.17 -12.25
C ILE A 408 5.35 -7.27 -13.42
N LYS A 409 5.21 -5.97 -13.15
CA LYS A 409 5.01 -4.96 -14.20
C LYS A 409 6.31 -4.25 -14.49
N VAL A 410 6.53 -3.89 -15.75
CA VAL A 410 7.68 -3.11 -16.19
C VAL A 410 7.18 -1.86 -16.88
N ALA A 411 7.55 -0.69 -16.35
CA ALA A 411 7.31 0.59 -17.01
C ALA A 411 8.57 1.02 -17.76
N TYR A 412 8.48 1.21 -19.07
CA TYR A 412 9.54 1.74 -19.91
C TYR A 412 9.28 3.22 -20.17
N LEU A 413 10.20 4.07 -19.74
CA LEU A 413 10.16 5.51 -20.01
C LEU A 413 11.15 5.82 -21.12
N ARG A 414 10.62 6.35 -22.22
CA ARG A 414 11.37 6.65 -23.44
C ARG A 414 11.84 8.10 -23.48
N ASP A 415 12.85 8.37 -24.28
CA ASP A 415 13.33 9.72 -24.58
C ASP A 415 12.25 10.61 -25.22
N SER A 416 11.33 10.01 -25.99
CA SER A 416 10.15 10.67 -26.56
C SER A 416 9.16 11.20 -25.52
N GLY A 417 9.31 10.79 -24.25
CA GLY A 417 8.34 11.02 -23.19
C GLY A 417 7.25 9.93 -23.12
N GLU A 418 7.17 9.01 -24.07
CA GLU A 418 6.22 7.91 -24.01
C GLU A 418 6.51 6.97 -22.83
N ILE A 419 5.44 6.57 -22.11
CA ILE A 419 5.52 5.57 -21.05
C ILE A 419 4.65 4.37 -21.42
N SER A 420 5.28 3.22 -21.65
CA SER A 420 4.61 1.95 -21.91
C SER A 420 4.79 0.99 -20.73
N VAL A 421 3.74 0.25 -20.37
CA VAL A 421 3.78 -0.71 -19.27
C VAL A 421 3.47 -2.10 -19.82
N GLN A 422 4.25 -3.11 -19.41
CA GLN A 422 4.05 -4.50 -19.81
C GLN A 422 4.18 -5.43 -18.60
N SER A 423 3.55 -6.61 -18.65
CA SER A 423 3.84 -7.67 -17.69
C SER A 423 5.11 -8.40 -18.08
N LEU A 424 6.00 -8.63 -17.12
CA LEU A 424 7.15 -9.51 -17.29
C LEU A 424 6.70 -10.95 -17.02
N PRO A 425 6.87 -11.89 -17.97
CA PRO A 425 6.53 -13.29 -17.75
C PRO A 425 7.31 -13.86 -16.56
N PHE A 426 6.59 -14.39 -15.58
CA PHE A 426 7.14 -15.05 -14.40
C PHE A 426 6.92 -16.56 -14.51
N ARG A 427 8.02 -17.32 -14.45
CA ARG A 427 8.04 -18.78 -14.54
C ARG A 427 7.83 -19.35 -13.14
N THR A 428 6.59 -19.66 -12.81
CA THR A 428 6.26 -20.24 -11.49
C THR A 428 6.94 -21.57 -11.24
N THR A 429 7.26 -22.34 -12.28
CA THR A 429 7.88 -23.68 -12.18
C THR A 429 9.27 -23.65 -11.54
N ASP A 430 10.08 -22.64 -11.86
CA ASP A 430 11.44 -22.47 -11.35
C ASP A 430 11.60 -21.23 -10.46
N GLY A 431 10.59 -20.35 -10.42
CA GLY A 431 10.56 -19.15 -9.59
C GLY A 431 11.26 -17.95 -10.22
N THR A 432 11.48 -17.94 -11.54
CA THR A 432 12.33 -16.94 -12.21
C THR A 432 11.55 -15.99 -13.13
N ALA A 433 12.08 -14.79 -13.34
CA ALA A 433 11.73 -13.92 -14.45
C ALA A 433 13.00 -13.23 -14.97
N THR A 434 13.04 -12.97 -16.27
CA THR A 434 14.17 -12.30 -16.92
C THR A 434 13.65 -11.24 -17.87
N LEU A 435 14.20 -10.04 -17.75
CA LEU A 435 13.98 -8.94 -18.68
C LEU A 435 15.27 -8.67 -19.44
N ASP A 436 15.25 -8.85 -20.76
CA ASP A 436 16.31 -8.42 -21.65
C ASP A 436 15.87 -7.17 -22.42
N LEU A 437 16.63 -6.08 -22.30
CA LEU A 437 16.27 -4.77 -22.83
C LEU A 437 17.42 -4.17 -23.65
N PRO A 438 17.64 -4.63 -24.89
CA PRO A 438 18.72 -4.13 -25.76
C PRO A 438 18.55 -2.66 -26.15
N THR A 439 17.33 -2.11 -26.04
CA THR A 439 17.02 -0.71 -26.36
C THR A 439 17.24 0.26 -25.20
N PHE A 440 17.71 -0.21 -24.04
CA PHE A 440 18.08 0.64 -22.91
C PHE A 440 19.34 1.46 -23.24
N GLY A 441 19.35 2.74 -22.87
CA GLY A 441 20.41 3.67 -23.25
C GLY A 441 20.17 4.33 -24.62
N SER A 442 19.56 3.64 -25.58
CA SER A 442 19.12 4.22 -26.86
C SER A 442 17.74 4.87 -26.74
N THR A 443 16.66 4.10 -26.90
CA THR A 443 15.27 4.63 -26.87
C THR A 443 14.66 4.61 -25.47
N VAL A 444 14.98 3.60 -24.65
CA VAL A 444 14.54 3.54 -23.25
C VAL A 444 15.60 4.19 -22.38
N LYS A 445 15.20 5.23 -21.63
CA LYS A 445 16.11 5.94 -20.71
C LYS A 445 15.95 5.50 -19.26
N ARG A 446 14.82 4.87 -18.94
CA ARG A 446 14.53 4.36 -17.60
C ARG A 446 13.56 3.19 -17.68
N ALA A 447 13.81 2.18 -16.86
CA ALA A 447 12.95 1.01 -16.74
C ALA A 447 12.64 0.80 -15.26
N ILE A 448 11.35 0.70 -14.91
CA ILE A 448 10.92 0.51 -13.52
C ILE A 448 10.26 -0.86 -13.42
N LEU A 449 10.89 -1.76 -12.66
CA LEU A 449 10.33 -3.07 -12.34
C LEU A 449 9.48 -2.98 -11.07
N ILE A 450 8.24 -3.47 -11.13
CA ILE A 450 7.24 -3.32 -10.07
C ILE A 450 6.68 -4.69 -9.68
N PRO A 451 7.44 -5.52 -8.95
CA PRO A 451 6.98 -6.82 -8.46
C PRO A 451 5.97 -6.67 -7.31
N SER A 452 5.00 -7.57 -7.25
CA SER A 452 4.05 -7.73 -6.14
C SER A 452 3.63 -9.18 -5.95
N LEU A 453 3.47 -9.61 -4.69
CA LEU A 453 2.77 -10.84 -4.34
C LEU A 453 1.26 -10.57 -4.29
N GLN A 454 0.45 -11.39 -4.97
CA GLN A 454 -1.01 -11.22 -5.07
C GLN A 454 -1.72 -12.54 -4.77
N VAL A 455 -1.68 -12.97 -3.51
CA VAL A 455 -2.34 -14.20 -3.07
C VAL A 455 -3.68 -13.84 -2.44
N GLU A 456 -4.75 -13.95 -3.23
CA GLU A 456 -6.15 -13.78 -2.81
C GLU A 456 -6.68 -14.98 -2.01
N ASN A 457 -5.98 -15.37 -0.94
CA ASN A 457 -6.47 -16.41 -0.03
C ASN A 457 -6.42 -15.88 1.41
N PRO A 458 -7.57 -15.79 2.11
CA PRO A 458 -7.65 -15.26 3.48
C PRO A 458 -6.73 -15.99 4.46
N SER A 459 -6.51 -17.29 4.29
CA SER A 459 -5.59 -18.09 5.12
C SER A 459 -4.11 -17.71 4.93
N PHE A 460 -3.81 -16.88 3.95
CA PHE A 460 -2.47 -16.52 3.50
C PHE A 460 -2.27 -15.01 3.36
N ALA A 461 -3.17 -14.19 3.91
CA ALA A 461 -3.05 -12.72 3.88
C ALA A 461 -1.73 -12.21 4.49
N GLN A 462 -1.17 -12.94 5.47
CA GLN A 462 0.09 -12.62 6.16
C GLN A 462 1.35 -13.19 5.49
N GLN A 463 1.22 -13.73 4.28
CA GLN A 463 2.39 -14.26 3.56
C GLN A 463 3.35 -13.15 3.16
N SER A 464 4.63 -13.45 3.24
CA SER A 464 5.68 -12.70 2.57
C SER A 464 6.54 -13.67 1.76
N ILE A 465 7.16 -13.15 0.71
CA ILE A 465 8.12 -13.90 -0.10
C ILE A 465 9.44 -13.15 -0.13
N THR A 466 10.52 -13.92 -0.03
CA THR A 466 11.85 -13.40 -0.32
C THR A 466 12.11 -13.52 -1.82
N TYR A 467 12.70 -12.49 -2.40
CA TYR A 467 13.15 -12.53 -3.78
C TYR A 467 14.54 -11.94 -3.89
N ASN A 468 15.28 -12.36 -4.91
CA ASN A 468 16.53 -11.75 -5.30
C ASN A 468 16.35 -11.16 -6.71
N TYR A 469 17.10 -10.10 -6.99
CA TYR A 469 17.23 -9.62 -8.35
C TYR A 469 18.67 -9.20 -8.65
N ASN A 470 19.03 -9.31 -9.92
CA ASN A 470 20.28 -8.82 -10.46
C ASN A 470 19.99 -7.86 -11.62
N VAL A 471 20.86 -6.87 -11.81
CA VAL A 471 20.77 -5.96 -12.96
C VAL A 471 22.15 -5.79 -13.57
N PHE A 472 22.31 -6.09 -14.85
CA PHE A 472 23.57 -5.98 -15.55
C PHE A 472 23.46 -5.06 -16.77
N GLU A 473 24.54 -4.33 -17.06
CA GLU A 473 24.68 -3.54 -18.28
C GLU A 473 24.88 -4.45 -19.50
N GLY A 474 24.23 -4.14 -20.63
CA GLY A 474 24.26 -5.01 -21.79
C GLY A 474 23.04 -5.92 -21.84
N GLY A 475 22.56 -6.20 -23.06
CA GLY A 475 21.58 -7.28 -23.26
C GLY A 475 22.19 -8.66 -22.95
N LEU A 476 21.37 -9.70 -22.94
CA LEU A 476 21.85 -11.08 -22.78
C LEU A 476 22.77 -11.47 -23.94
N GLY A 477 22.39 -11.10 -25.17
CA GLY A 477 23.07 -11.56 -26.38
C GLY A 477 22.88 -13.06 -26.62
N THR A 478 23.49 -13.57 -27.68
CA THR A 478 23.54 -15.00 -27.98
C THR A 478 24.97 -15.50 -27.89
N TYR A 479 25.13 -16.77 -27.54
CA TYR A 479 26.43 -17.41 -27.37
C TYR A 479 26.48 -18.73 -28.11
N SER A 480 27.64 -18.99 -28.70
CA SER A 480 28.05 -20.30 -29.14
C SER A 480 28.88 -20.96 -28.04
N THR A 481 28.40 -22.06 -27.47
CA THR A 481 29.12 -22.82 -26.44
C THR A 481 29.82 -24.04 -27.03
N VAL A 482 31.08 -24.25 -26.63
CA VAL A 482 31.87 -25.42 -27.00
C VAL A 482 32.41 -26.07 -25.74
N ILE A 483 32.27 -27.39 -25.66
CA ILE A 483 32.83 -28.21 -24.58
C ILE A 483 33.94 -29.08 -25.16
N LEU A 484 35.14 -28.97 -24.59
CA LEU A 484 36.33 -29.63 -25.08
C LEU A 484 36.92 -30.51 -23.97
N PRO A 485 37.24 -31.79 -24.26
CA PRO A 485 38.07 -32.57 -23.35
C PRO A 485 39.50 -31.99 -23.35
N ASN A 486 40.16 -32.03 -22.20
CA ASN A 486 41.55 -31.62 -22.10
C ASN A 486 42.44 -32.64 -22.86
N PRO A 487 43.31 -32.19 -23.78
CA PRO A 487 44.11 -33.09 -24.62
C PRO A 487 45.18 -33.88 -23.85
N VAL A 488 45.49 -33.49 -22.61
CA VAL A 488 46.53 -34.09 -21.77
C VAL A 488 45.94 -34.99 -20.69
N HIS A 489 44.78 -34.65 -20.12
CA HIS A 489 44.20 -35.39 -19.01
C HIS A 489 42.72 -35.75 -19.27
N PRO A 490 42.36 -37.05 -19.36
CA PRO A 490 41.06 -37.51 -19.86
C PRO A 490 39.84 -37.09 -19.01
N ASN A 491 40.09 -36.71 -17.75
CA ASN A 491 39.06 -36.26 -16.82
C ASN A 491 38.91 -34.74 -16.72
N TYR A 492 39.79 -33.97 -17.36
CA TYR A 492 39.66 -32.51 -17.38
C TYR A 492 38.88 -32.09 -18.64
N TRP A 493 38.04 -31.09 -18.47
CA TRP A 493 37.22 -30.53 -19.52
C TRP A 493 37.27 -29.01 -19.44
N GLU A 494 37.07 -28.36 -20.59
CA GLU A 494 36.89 -26.91 -20.66
C GLU A 494 35.55 -26.61 -21.34
N ILE A 495 34.76 -25.73 -20.72
CA ILE A 495 33.59 -25.13 -21.34
C ILE A 495 33.95 -23.70 -21.74
N ILE A 496 33.67 -23.36 -23.00
CA ILE A 496 33.99 -22.08 -23.60
C ILE A 496 32.71 -21.50 -24.19
N ALA A 497 32.30 -20.32 -23.70
CA ALA A 497 31.21 -19.55 -24.27
C ALA A 497 31.78 -18.40 -25.11
N VAL A 498 31.33 -18.28 -26.35
CA VAL A 498 31.73 -17.22 -27.27
C VAL A 498 30.48 -16.42 -27.64
N PRO A 499 30.40 -15.12 -27.32
CA PRO A 499 29.28 -14.29 -27.74
C PRO A 499 29.29 -14.15 -29.27
N ASP A 500 28.12 -14.22 -29.89
CA ASP A 500 27.98 -14.14 -31.35
C ASP A 500 28.20 -12.70 -31.87
N GLU A 501 27.98 -11.70 -31.01
CA GLU A 501 28.25 -10.28 -31.25
C GLU A 501 29.30 -9.77 -30.25
N PRO A 502 30.10 -8.74 -30.59
CA PRO A 502 31.01 -8.10 -29.64
C PRO A 502 30.23 -7.51 -28.47
N THR A 503 30.22 -8.21 -27.34
CA THR A 503 29.64 -7.72 -26.08
C THR A 503 30.75 -7.21 -25.17
N GLY A 504 30.42 -6.21 -24.34
CA GLY A 504 31.30 -5.79 -23.25
C GLY A 504 31.64 -6.95 -22.30
N ILE A 505 32.58 -6.73 -21.39
CA ILE A 505 32.93 -7.77 -20.40
C ILE A 505 31.72 -7.98 -19.48
N VAL A 506 31.15 -9.19 -19.51
CA VAL A 506 30.05 -9.59 -18.64
C VAL A 506 30.49 -10.72 -17.71
N SER A 507 29.92 -10.80 -16.52
CA SER A 507 30.19 -11.89 -15.59
C SER A 507 29.26 -13.07 -15.91
N LEU A 508 29.85 -14.16 -16.43
CA LEU A 508 29.16 -15.43 -16.64
C LEU A 508 29.54 -16.44 -15.56
N THR A 509 28.59 -17.29 -15.18
CA THR A 509 28.80 -18.42 -14.28
C THR A 509 28.43 -19.72 -14.97
N VAL A 510 29.03 -20.84 -14.53
CA VAL A 510 28.68 -22.18 -14.98
C VAL A 510 28.25 -23.06 -13.81
N THR A 511 27.22 -23.85 -14.04
CA THR A 511 26.72 -24.89 -13.13
C THR A 511 26.72 -26.22 -13.88
N LEU A 512 27.18 -27.29 -13.21
CA LEU A 512 27.15 -28.65 -13.74
C LEU A 512 26.33 -29.53 -12.82
N THR A 513 25.41 -30.31 -13.38
CA THR A 513 24.53 -31.23 -12.66
C THR A 513 24.71 -32.66 -13.16
N TYR A 514 24.68 -33.63 -12.24
CA TYR A 514 24.68 -35.06 -12.55
C TYR A 514 23.70 -35.77 -11.62
N GLN A 515 22.72 -36.48 -12.19
CA GLN A 515 21.68 -37.19 -11.42
C GLN A 515 20.99 -36.28 -10.37
N ASN A 516 20.61 -35.07 -10.78
CA ASN A 516 20.00 -34.03 -9.93
C ASN A 516 20.88 -33.54 -8.76
N ARG A 517 22.20 -33.72 -8.83
CA ARG A 517 23.17 -33.17 -7.86
C ARG A 517 24.11 -32.20 -8.54
N ASN A 518 24.36 -31.06 -7.90
CA ASN A 518 25.35 -30.09 -8.36
C ASN A 518 26.76 -30.68 -8.19
N LEU A 519 27.49 -30.82 -9.30
CA LEU A 519 28.93 -31.11 -9.29
C LEU A 519 29.72 -29.82 -9.05
N ILE A 520 29.30 -28.73 -9.70
CA ILE A 520 29.70 -27.36 -9.42
C ILE A 520 28.48 -26.46 -9.53
N GLU A 521 28.48 -25.36 -8.79
CA GLU A 521 27.37 -24.40 -8.76
C GLU A 521 27.92 -22.98 -8.84
N ASP A 522 27.35 -22.20 -9.76
CA ASP A 522 27.59 -20.78 -9.98
C ASP A 522 29.07 -20.37 -10.05
N LYS A 523 29.90 -21.20 -10.70
CA LYS A 523 31.34 -20.91 -10.77
C LYS A 523 31.65 -19.86 -11.83
N PRO A 524 32.37 -18.77 -11.50
CA PRO A 524 32.64 -17.71 -12.45
C PRO A 524 33.52 -18.20 -13.60
N MET A 525 33.15 -17.85 -14.83
CA MET A 525 33.97 -18.09 -16.01
C MET A 525 35.01 -16.96 -16.16
N VAL A 526 36.23 -17.33 -16.54
CA VAL A 526 37.31 -16.38 -16.82
C VAL A 526 37.10 -15.75 -18.19
N SER A 527 37.05 -14.42 -18.27
CA SER A 527 37.04 -13.70 -19.54
C SER A 527 38.45 -13.63 -20.13
N ILE A 528 38.55 -13.92 -21.43
CA ILE A 528 39.79 -13.88 -22.21
C ILE A 528 39.51 -13.01 -23.42
N GLN A 529 40.29 -11.95 -23.60
CA GLN A 529 40.20 -11.10 -24.79
C GLN A 529 41.30 -11.46 -25.78
N ASN A 530 40.92 -11.65 -27.04
CA ASN A 530 41.84 -11.88 -28.15
C ASN A 530 41.26 -11.29 -29.44
N ASP A 531 42.02 -10.42 -30.13
CA ASP A 531 41.66 -9.78 -31.40
C ASP A 531 40.20 -9.26 -31.45
N ASP A 532 39.83 -8.39 -30.49
CA ASP A 532 38.49 -7.81 -30.30
C ASP A 532 37.35 -8.83 -30.02
N LYS A 533 37.68 -10.10 -29.79
CA LYS A 533 36.71 -11.15 -29.39
C LYS A 533 36.92 -11.52 -27.93
N THR A 534 35.88 -11.32 -27.13
CA THR A 534 35.82 -11.82 -25.75
C THR A 534 35.36 -13.28 -25.77
N ARG A 535 36.02 -14.15 -25.00
CA ARG A 535 35.59 -15.53 -24.74
C ARG A 535 35.52 -15.76 -23.24
N TYR A 536 34.60 -16.60 -22.80
CA TYR A 536 34.45 -16.97 -21.39
C TYR A 536 34.80 -18.44 -21.24
N ARG A 537 35.68 -18.76 -20.30
CA ARG A 537 36.22 -20.12 -20.11
C ARG A 537 36.07 -20.57 -18.67
N TYR A 538 35.67 -21.83 -18.48
CA TYR A 538 35.82 -22.51 -17.20
C TYR A 538 36.38 -23.91 -17.39
N ALA A 539 37.42 -24.25 -16.63
CA ALA A 539 38.04 -25.57 -16.65
C ALA A 539 37.61 -26.36 -15.41
N PHE A 540 37.26 -27.63 -15.58
CA PHE A 540 36.77 -28.49 -14.51
C PHE A 540 37.28 -29.92 -14.64
N HIS A 541 37.21 -30.67 -13.53
CA HIS A 541 37.60 -32.08 -13.45
C HIS A 541 36.39 -32.92 -13.06
N LEU A 542 36.15 -34.01 -13.79
CA LEU A 542 35.12 -35.01 -13.49
C LEU A 542 35.77 -36.30 -12.99
N ASN A 543 35.25 -36.89 -11.91
CA ASN A 543 35.76 -38.17 -11.42
C ASN A 543 35.49 -39.29 -12.44
N GLN A 544 36.36 -40.31 -12.47
CA GLN A 544 36.26 -41.43 -13.42
C GLN A 544 34.95 -42.22 -13.31
N GLU A 545 34.27 -42.13 -12.17
CA GLU A 545 33.00 -42.80 -11.91
C GLU A 545 31.77 -42.05 -12.46
N ILE A 546 31.95 -40.82 -12.96
CA ILE A 546 30.87 -40.02 -13.53
C ILE A 546 30.71 -40.36 -15.01
N ASP A 547 29.50 -40.76 -15.40
CA ASP A 547 29.11 -40.85 -16.81
C ASP A 547 29.01 -39.44 -17.39
N THR A 548 30.01 -39.04 -18.17
CA THR A 548 30.14 -37.69 -18.71
C THR A 548 28.95 -37.32 -19.60
N GLU A 549 28.38 -38.26 -20.35
CA GLU A 549 27.28 -37.97 -21.29
C GLU A 549 25.96 -37.64 -20.57
N ALA A 550 25.86 -38.00 -19.29
CA ALA A 550 24.74 -37.67 -18.42
C ALA A 550 25.01 -36.44 -17.52
N VAL A 551 26.14 -35.73 -17.71
CA VAL A 551 26.40 -34.45 -17.04
C VAL A 551 25.74 -33.33 -17.84
N GLU A 552 24.82 -32.65 -17.18
CA GLU A 552 24.18 -31.43 -17.66
C GLU A 552 25.04 -30.22 -17.31
N TRP A 553 25.07 -29.23 -18.18
CA TRP A 553 25.73 -27.95 -17.96
C TRP A 553 24.75 -26.81 -18.26
N SER A 554 24.86 -25.72 -17.50
CA SER A 554 24.21 -24.46 -17.84
C SER A 554 25.20 -23.31 -17.62
N ILE A 555 25.23 -22.38 -18.56
CA ILE A 555 25.92 -21.10 -18.42
C ILE A 555 24.86 -20.06 -18.11
N GLN A 556 25.17 -19.17 -17.17
CA GLN A 556 24.22 -18.21 -16.64
C GLN A 556 24.85 -16.82 -16.53
N ARG A 557 23.98 -15.81 -16.56
CA ARG A 557 24.29 -14.43 -16.19
C ARG A 557 23.38 -14.01 -15.05
N GLY A 558 23.93 -13.83 -13.85
CA GLY A 558 23.11 -13.74 -12.65
C GLY A 558 22.33 -15.04 -12.46
N ASP A 559 21.00 -14.95 -12.47
CA ASP A 559 20.11 -16.13 -12.36
C ASP A 559 19.48 -16.52 -13.71
N THR A 560 19.89 -15.87 -14.81
CA THR A 560 19.37 -16.15 -16.15
C THR A 560 20.25 -17.17 -16.86
N ILE A 561 19.68 -18.33 -17.24
CA ILE A 561 20.34 -19.29 -18.12
C ILE A 561 20.47 -18.69 -19.52
N ILE A 562 21.70 -18.62 -20.02
CA ILE A 562 22.00 -18.13 -21.37
C ILE A 562 22.15 -19.28 -22.37
N ASP A 563 22.63 -20.44 -21.90
CA ASP A 563 22.81 -21.65 -22.70
C ASP A 563 22.89 -22.87 -21.78
N GLU A 564 22.46 -24.04 -22.25
CA GLU A 564 22.48 -25.29 -21.49
C GLU A 564 22.54 -26.52 -22.40
N GLY A 565 23.00 -27.64 -21.86
CA GLY A 565 23.06 -28.90 -22.60
C GLY A 565 23.68 -30.04 -21.80
N PHE A 566 24.11 -31.08 -22.51
CA PHE A 566 24.84 -32.22 -21.94
C PHE A 566 26.30 -32.20 -22.41
N ILE A 567 27.20 -32.77 -21.62
CA ILE A 567 28.58 -33.03 -22.06
C ILE A 567 28.54 -34.19 -23.05
N ASN A 568 28.18 -33.90 -24.30
CA ASN A 568 28.29 -34.88 -25.36
C ASN A 568 29.77 -35.04 -25.73
N LYS A 569 30.26 -36.28 -25.77
CA LYS A 569 31.42 -36.60 -26.58
C LYS A 569 31.01 -36.40 -28.04
N THR A 570 31.24 -35.22 -28.61
CA THR A 570 31.29 -35.12 -30.07
C THR A 570 32.38 -36.07 -30.54
N THR A 571 31.96 -37.21 -31.06
CA THR A 571 32.75 -38.10 -31.88
C THR A 571 33.30 -37.29 -33.05
N ASN A 572 34.61 -37.36 -33.22
CA ASN A 572 35.41 -36.82 -34.32
C ASN A 572 34.66 -36.43 -35.61
N GLY A 573 34.95 -35.22 -36.10
CA GLY A 573 34.78 -34.78 -37.50
C GLY A 573 34.35 -33.32 -37.58
N LYS A 574 35.16 -32.33 -37.97
CA LYS A 574 36.37 -32.28 -38.81
C LYS A 574 37.37 -31.26 -38.25
#